data_AF-A0A1I8FCR1-F1
#
_entry.id   AF-A0A1I8FCR1-F1
#
_cell.length_a   1.000
_cell.length_b   1.000
_cell.length_c   1.000
_cell.angle_alpha   90.00
_cell.angle_beta   90.00
_cell.angle_gamma   90.00
#
_symmetry.space_group_name_H-M   'P 1'
#
loop_
_entity.id
_entity.type
_entity.pdbx_description
1 polymer ?
#
loop_
_entity_poly.entity_id
_entity_poly.type
_entity_poly.pdbx_seq_one_letter_code
_entity_poly.pdbx_strand_id
1 'polypeptide(L)'
;LSFVSFHVDWCPHSQSLKPIIDRAAEELETEYPDPNQLTFARVDGDAEPELAKRHGVMKYPTMKIFRYGASVRLEYRGQRSVDAIKEFVRAQLSDSLTRLAAPVSDSQVPVEPRQKAMIGRFRSNDSAGLDTFLRVAELLRDEECVFLAIV
;
A
#
# COMPACT_ATOMS: atom_id res chain seq x y z
N LEU A 1 5.59 -0.08 5.18
CA LEU A 1 5.01 0.47 3.93
C LEU A 1 5.88 1.62 3.45
N SER A 2 6.20 1.73 2.16
CA SER A 2 6.90 2.91 1.65
C SER A 2 6.08 3.59 0.54
N PHE A 3 5.81 4.88 0.73
CA PHE A 3 5.16 5.74 -0.27
C PHE A 3 6.25 6.51 -1.02
N VAL A 4 6.43 6.23 -2.30
CA VAL A 4 7.53 6.76 -3.11
C VAL A 4 6.98 7.65 -4.21
N SER A 5 7.38 8.92 -4.22
CA SER A 5 7.05 9.88 -5.27
C SER A 5 8.23 10.07 -6.22
N PHE A 6 8.07 9.63 -7.46
CA PHE A 6 9.02 9.90 -8.55
C PHE A 6 8.72 11.27 -9.16
N HIS A 7 9.72 12.14 -9.22
CA HIS A 7 9.59 13.52 -9.68
C HIS A 7 10.76 13.95 -10.57
N VAL A 8 10.60 15.12 -11.19
CA VAL A 8 11.66 15.85 -11.92
C VAL A 8 11.45 17.34 -11.72
N ASP A 9 12.52 18.13 -11.76
CA ASP A 9 12.47 19.56 -11.41
C ASP A 9 11.84 20.43 -12.49
N TRP A 10 11.89 20.04 -13.77
CA TRP A 10 11.33 20.80 -14.88
C TRP A 10 9.82 20.63 -15.05
N CYS A 11 9.19 19.68 -14.36
CA CYS A 11 7.77 19.38 -14.50
C CYS A 11 6.92 20.23 -13.53
N PRO A 12 6.01 21.11 -14.02
CA PRO A 12 5.17 21.93 -13.15
C PRO A 12 4.29 21.11 -12.20
N HIS A 13 3.84 19.94 -12.64
CA HIS A 13 3.05 19.03 -11.80
C HIS A 13 3.88 18.45 -10.64
N SER A 14 5.16 18.11 -10.89
CA SER A 14 6.08 17.66 -9.84
C SER A 14 6.37 18.76 -8.82
N GLN A 15 6.62 19.98 -9.30
CA GLN A 15 6.82 21.16 -8.44
C GLN A 15 5.60 21.42 -7.56
N SER A 16 4.39 21.35 -8.13
CA SER A 16 3.13 21.54 -7.38
C SER A 16 2.89 20.45 -6.34
N LEU A 17 3.28 19.20 -6.63
CA LEU A 17 3.05 18.05 -5.75
C LEU A 17 4.03 18.02 -4.57
N LYS A 18 5.24 18.55 -4.73
CA LYS A 18 6.29 18.56 -3.71
C LYS A 18 5.80 19.04 -2.33
N PRO A 19 5.23 20.26 -2.17
CA PRO A 19 4.78 20.72 -0.86
C PRO A 19 3.62 19.90 -0.28
N ILE A 20 2.81 19.27 -1.14
CA ILE A 20 1.70 18.40 -0.70
C ILE A 20 2.26 17.11 -0.09
N ILE A 21 3.25 16.50 -0.73
CA ILE A 21 3.91 15.28 -0.22
C ILE A 21 4.65 15.57 1.07
N ASP A 22 5.42 16.67 1.12
CA ASP A 22 6.23 17.02 2.28
C ASP A 22 5.33 17.23 3.52
N ARG A 23 4.18 17.91 3.36
CA ARG A 23 3.21 18.08 4.44
C ARG A 23 2.47 16.79 4.81
N ALA A 24 2.08 15.97 3.84
CA ALA A 24 1.44 14.68 4.13
C ALA A 24 2.39 13.74 4.89
N ALA A 25 3.68 13.75 4.54
CA ALA A 25 4.71 12.98 5.24
C ALA A 25 4.87 13.44 6.69
N GLU A 26 5.01 14.75 6.93
CA GLU A 26 5.14 15.31 8.29
C GLU A 26 3.96 14.92 9.20
N GLU A 27 2.73 15.07 8.69
CA GLU A 27 1.52 14.74 9.47
C GLU A 27 1.41 13.22 9.73
N LEU A 28 1.79 12.38 8.77
CA LEU A 28 1.71 10.92 8.92
C LEU A 28 2.87 10.31 9.70
N GLU A 29 4.07 10.91 9.67
CA GLU A 29 5.19 10.49 10.52
C GLU A 29 4.88 10.74 12.01
N THR A 30 4.07 11.78 12.30
CA THR A 30 3.55 12.00 13.66
C THR A 30 2.54 10.91 14.07
N GLU A 31 1.70 10.46 13.14
CA GLU A 31 0.72 9.38 13.38
C GLU A 31 1.36 7.98 13.43
N TYR A 32 2.42 7.77 12.65
CA TYR A 32 3.13 6.49 12.47
C TYR A 32 4.65 6.70 12.60
N PRO A 33 5.17 6.84 13.84
CA PRO A 33 6.57 7.20 14.08
C PRO A 33 7.56 6.07 13.83
N ASP A 34 7.10 4.81 13.70
CA ASP A 34 7.99 3.69 13.40
C ASP A 34 8.35 3.67 11.89
N PRO A 35 9.63 3.87 11.53
CA PRO A 35 10.06 3.85 10.13
C PRO A 35 9.84 2.50 9.45
N ASN A 36 9.70 1.40 10.21
CA ASN A 36 9.36 0.09 9.65
C ASN A 36 7.88 0.00 9.26
N GLN A 37 7.02 0.82 9.87
CA GLN A 37 5.60 0.87 9.58
C GLN A 37 5.33 1.75 8.35
N LEU A 38 5.88 2.96 8.31
CA LEU A 38 5.66 3.93 7.23
C LEU A 38 6.96 4.68 6.89
N THR A 39 7.24 4.82 5.59
CA THR A 39 8.33 5.64 5.08
C THR A 39 7.86 6.44 3.88
N PHE A 40 8.18 7.73 3.82
CA PHE A 40 8.06 8.52 2.61
C PHE A 40 9.41 8.66 1.92
N ALA A 41 9.42 8.53 0.60
CA ALA A 41 10.61 8.76 -0.20
C ALA A 41 10.28 9.54 -1.47
N ARG A 42 11.28 10.27 -1.95
CA ARG A 42 11.25 10.95 -3.24
C ARG A 42 12.42 10.46 -4.08
N VAL A 43 12.16 10.23 -5.36
CA VAL A 43 13.19 9.83 -6.32
C VAL A 43 13.18 10.85 -7.44
N ASP A 44 14.34 11.47 -7.66
CA ASP A 44 14.57 12.30 -8.83
C ASP A 44 14.82 11.39 -10.04
N GLY A 45 13.89 11.44 -11.00
CA GLY A 45 13.95 10.63 -12.21
C GLY A 45 15.03 11.06 -13.19
N ASP A 46 15.49 12.31 -13.14
CA ASP A 46 16.59 12.79 -13.99
C ASP A 46 17.94 12.35 -13.40
N ALA A 47 18.07 12.35 -12.07
CA ALA A 47 19.26 11.86 -11.38
C ALA A 47 19.35 10.33 -11.40
N GLU A 48 18.21 9.62 -11.32
CA GLU A 48 18.13 8.16 -11.21
C GLU A 48 17.25 7.52 -12.32
N PRO A 49 17.61 7.69 -13.61
CA PRO A 49 16.77 7.27 -14.73
C PRO A 49 16.59 5.75 -14.82
N GLU A 50 17.62 4.98 -14.48
CA GLU A 50 17.54 3.51 -14.48
C GLU A 50 16.63 2.97 -13.37
N LEU A 51 16.58 3.65 -12.21
CA LEU A 51 15.65 3.31 -11.13
C LEU A 51 14.20 3.62 -11.53
N ALA A 52 13.96 4.80 -12.11
CA ALA A 52 12.66 5.19 -12.64
C ALA A 52 12.17 4.18 -13.69
N LYS A 53 13.04 3.81 -14.65
CA LYS A 53 12.74 2.80 -15.68
C LYS A 53 12.45 1.42 -15.09
N ARG A 54 13.26 0.96 -14.13
CA ARG A 54 13.07 -0.34 -13.45
C ARG A 54 11.70 -0.46 -12.79
N HIS A 55 11.18 0.64 -12.24
CA HIS A 55 9.85 0.68 -11.62
C HIS A 55 8.73 1.10 -12.58
N GLY A 56 9.01 1.20 -13.88
CA GLY A 56 8.01 1.49 -14.91
C GLY A 56 7.46 2.92 -14.84
N VAL A 57 8.27 3.88 -14.40
CA VAL A 57 7.89 5.29 -14.36
C VAL A 57 8.00 5.86 -15.77
N MET A 58 6.85 6.11 -16.39
CA MET A 58 6.76 6.64 -17.76
C MET A 58 6.41 8.13 -17.82
N LYS A 59 5.96 8.70 -16.69
CA LYS A 59 5.52 10.10 -16.58
C LYS A 59 5.76 10.63 -15.17
N TYR A 60 5.91 11.94 -15.06
CA TYR A 60 6.11 12.61 -13.77
C TYR A 60 4.93 13.53 -13.43
N PRO A 61 4.59 13.66 -12.13
CA PRO A 61 5.01 12.78 -11.05
C PRO A 61 4.30 11.42 -11.12
N THR A 62 4.93 10.37 -10.59
CA THR A 62 4.33 9.04 -10.39
C THR A 62 4.51 8.63 -8.93
N MET A 63 3.40 8.24 -8.28
CA MET A 63 3.40 7.82 -6.88
C MET A 63 3.16 6.31 -6.79
N LYS A 64 4.12 5.60 -6.21
CA LYS A 64 4.14 4.15 -6.09
C LYS A 64 4.21 3.70 -4.65
N ILE A 65 3.66 2.52 -4.39
CA ILE A 65 3.67 1.88 -3.08
C ILE A 65 4.62 0.69 -3.10
N PHE A 66 5.38 0.57 -2.03
CA PHE A 66 6.27 -0.55 -1.79
C PHE A 66 5.94 -1.20 -0.45
N ARG A 67 5.98 -2.53 -0.43
CA ARG A 67 5.82 -3.33 0.79
C ARG A 67 6.94 -4.35 0.84
N TYR A 68 7.61 -4.43 1.99
CA TYR A 68 8.70 -5.38 2.20
C TYR A 68 9.81 -5.28 1.12
N GLY A 69 10.07 -4.06 0.62
CA GLY A 69 11.03 -3.80 -0.46
C GLY A 69 10.56 -4.16 -1.87
N ALA A 70 9.38 -4.77 -2.03
CA ALA A 70 8.78 -5.07 -3.33
C ALA A 70 7.83 -3.95 -3.77
N SER A 71 7.91 -3.55 -5.05
CA SER A 71 6.91 -2.66 -5.64
C SER A 71 5.60 -3.43 -5.79
N VAL A 72 4.53 -2.91 -5.21
CA VAL A 72 3.19 -3.44 -5.50
C VAL A 72 2.70 -2.86 -6.83
N ARG A 73 1.77 -3.55 -7.49
CA ARG A 73 1.17 -3.09 -8.76
C ARG A 73 0.41 -1.77 -8.59
N LEU A 74 -0.02 -1.46 -7.37
CA LEU A 74 -0.82 -0.30 -7.05
C LEU A 74 -0.02 1.01 -7.17
N GLU A 75 -0.54 1.91 -7.99
CA GLU A 75 -0.10 3.30 -8.10
C GLU A 75 -1.16 4.22 -7.51
N TYR A 76 -0.73 5.26 -6.80
CA TYR A 76 -1.68 6.27 -6.34
C TYR A 76 -2.08 7.20 -7.49
N ARG A 77 -3.37 7.18 -7.85
CA ARG A 77 -3.95 7.96 -8.93
C ARG A 77 -5.10 8.88 -8.47
N GLY A 78 -5.27 9.01 -7.16
CA GLY A 78 -6.29 9.86 -6.54
C GLY A 78 -5.97 11.35 -6.62
N GLN A 79 -6.72 12.14 -5.86
CA GLN A 79 -6.52 13.59 -5.81
C GLN A 79 -5.17 13.97 -5.22
N ARG A 80 -4.54 15.00 -5.76
CA ARG A 80 -3.26 15.52 -5.27
C ARG A 80 -3.51 16.56 -4.19
N SER A 81 -4.06 16.12 -3.06
CA SER A 81 -4.23 16.92 -1.85
C SER A 81 -3.64 16.18 -0.65
N VAL A 82 -3.31 16.92 0.40
CA VAL A 82 -2.76 16.35 1.64
C VAL A 82 -3.73 15.30 2.19
N ASP A 83 -5.00 15.67 2.35
CA ASP A 83 -6.03 14.80 2.90
C ASP A 83 -6.23 13.51 2.10
N ALA A 84 -6.28 13.61 0.76
CA ALA A 84 -6.50 12.43 -0.08
C ALA A 84 -5.31 11.46 -0.07
N ILE A 85 -4.09 11.98 0.09
CA ILE A 85 -2.89 11.14 0.24
C ILE A 85 -2.88 10.49 1.63
N LYS A 86 -3.23 11.25 2.68
CA LYS A 86 -3.33 10.74 4.05
C LYS A 86 -4.36 9.63 4.17
N GLU A 87 -5.56 9.85 3.64
CA GLU A 87 -6.62 8.84 3.63
C GLU A 87 -6.17 7.57 2.91
N PHE A 88 -5.54 7.72 1.74
CA PHE A 88 -5.01 6.58 1.00
C PHE A 88 -3.94 5.82 1.80
N VAL A 89 -2.96 6.52 2.40
CA VAL A 89 -1.90 5.86 3.18
C VAL A 89 -2.46 5.14 4.40
N ARG A 90 -3.41 5.75 5.12
CA ARG A 90 -4.11 5.09 6.24
C ARG A 90 -4.87 3.85 5.77
N ALA A 91 -5.56 3.93 4.63
CA ALA A 91 -6.22 2.78 4.04
C ALA A 91 -5.23 1.68 3.62
N GLN A 92 -4.01 2.04 3.21
CA GLN A 92 -2.94 1.06 2.94
C GLN A 92 -2.35 0.47 4.24
N LEU A 93 -2.36 1.20 5.35
CA LEU A 93 -1.87 0.71 6.63
C LEU A 93 -2.90 -0.09 7.43
N SER A 94 -4.18 -0.07 7.04
CA SER A 94 -5.23 -0.88 7.67
C SER A 94 -4.98 -2.38 7.48
N ASP A 95 -5.64 -3.23 8.26
CA ASP A 95 -5.47 -4.69 8.13
C ASP A 95 -5.99 -5.18 6.76
N SER A 96 -5.19 -5.99 6.07
CA SER A 96 -5.58 -6.61 4.77
C SER A 96 -6.29 -7.94 4.97
N LEU A 97 -6.34 -8.42 6.20
CA LEU A 97 -6.74 -9.77 6.55
C LEU A 97 -7.93 -9.75 7.51
N THR A 98 -9.04 -10.33 7.08
CA THR A 98 -10.18 -10.56 7.98
C THR A 98 -9.99 -11.89 8.70
N ARG A 99 -9.94 -11.86 10.03
CA ARG A 99 -9.84 -13.07 10.86
C ARG A 99 -11.23 -13.54 11.28
N LEU A 100 -11.52 -14.82 11.08
CA LEU A 100 -12.77 -15.48 11.44
C LEU A 100 -12.48 -16.64 12.41
N ALA A 101 -13.27 -16.76 13.47
CA ALA A 101 -13.12 -17.85 14.44
C ALA A 101 -13.83 -19.11 13.94
N ALA A 102 -13.16 -20.27 14.03
CA ALA A 102 -13.78 -21.56 13.71
C ALA A 102 -14.85 -21.97 14.77
N PRO A 103 -15.92 -22.69 14.36
CA PRO A 103 -16.27 -23.08 12.99
C PRO A 103 -16.92 -21.93 12.19
N VAL A 104 -16.59 -21.82 10.91
CA VAL A 104 -17.15 -20.82 9.97
C VAL A 104 -17.99 -21.54 8.91
N SER A 105 -19.21 -21.05 8.69
CA SER A 105 -20.07 -21.45 7.56
C SER A 105 -19.95 -20.48 6.39
N ASP A 106 -20.30 -20.92 5.18
CA ASP A 106 -20.16 -20.12 3.94
C ASP A 106 -20.91 -18.78 4.00
N SER A 107 -22.02 -18.71 4.75
CA SER A 107 -22.81 -17.48 4.93
C SER A 107 -22.13 -16.43 5.82
N GLN A 108 -21.10 -16.81 6.58
CA GLN A 108 -20.34 -15.92 7.46
C GLN A 108 -19.09 -15.35 6.77
N VAL A 109 -18.80 -15.73 5.52
CA VAL A 109 -17.65 -15.21 4.77
C VAL A 109 -18.07 -13.89 4.10
N PRO A 110 -17.54 -12.73 4.52
CA PRO A 110 -17.91 -11.44 3.96
C PRO A 110 -17.26 -11.23 2.58
N VAL A 111 -17.87 -11.80 1.54
CA VAL A 111 -17.40 -11.69 0.15
C VAL A 111 -18.53 -11.11 -0.69
N GLU A 112 -18.29 -9.96 -1.30
CA GLU A 112 -19.25 -9.38 -2.23
C GLU A 112 -19.24 -10.13 -3.58
N PRO A 113 -20.33 -10.13 -4.37
CA PRO A 113 -20.41 -10.89 -5.62
C PRO A 113 -19.33 -10.58 -6.66
N ARG A 114 -18.71 -9.40 -6.59
CA ARG A 114 -17.62 -8.97 -7.49
C ARG A 114 -16.22 -9.34 -6.97
N GLN A 115 -16.12 -9.76 -5.71
CA GLN A 115 -14.87 -10.06 -5.06
C GLN A 115 -14.56 -11.55 -5.16
N LYS A 116 -13.29 -11.85 -5.40
CA LYS A 116 -12.71 -13.18 -5.20
C LYS A 116 -12.25 -13.26 -3.75
N ALA A 117 -12.29 -14.46 -3.17
CA ALA A 117 -11.83 -14.68 -1.81
C ALA A 117 -10.69 -15.68 -1.77
N MET A 118 -9.60 -15.33 -1.09
CA MET A 118 -8.58 -16.29 -0.66
C MET A 118 -8.79 -16.58 0.82
N ILE A 119 -9.05 -17.85 1.14
CA ILE A 119 -9.35 -18.30 2.50
C ILE A 119 -8.22 -19.22 2.96
N GLY A 120 -7.45 -18.80 3.96
CA GLY A 120 -6.47 -19.63 4.65
C GLY A 120 -7.05 -20.20 5.94
N ARG A 121 -6.78 -21.49 6.22
CA ARG A 121 -7.12 -22.12 7.51
C ARG A 121 -5.84 -22.37 8.29
N PHE A 122 -5.79 -21.90 9.53
CA PHE A 122 -4.62 -21.96 10.39
C PHE A 122 -4.98 -22.61 11.73
N ARG A 123 -3.99 -23.17 12.43
CA ARG A 123 -4.21 -23.84 13.72
C ARG A 123 -4.22 -22.87 14.89
N SER A 124 -3.57 -21.72 14.74
CA SER A 124 -3.40 -20.70 15.77
C SER A 124 -3.08 -19.35 15.15
N ASN A 125 -3.29 -18.29 15.92
CA ASN A 125 -3.04 -16.90 15.50
C ASN A 125 -1.55 -16.56 15.40
N ASP A 126 -0.67 -17.41 15.92
CA ASP A 126 0.79 -17.15 15.96
C ASP A 126 1.55 -18.11 15.02
N SER A 127 0.87 -18.67 14.03
CA SER A 127 1.51 -19.58 13.08
C SER A 127 2.29 -18.81 12.02
N ALA A 128 3.53 -19.22 11.73
CA ALA A 128 4.32 -18.65 10.64
C ALA A 128 3.61 -18.70 9.27
N GLY A 129 2.68 -19.66 9.10
CA GLY A 129 1.80 -19.73 7.95
C GLY A 129 0.84 -18.54 7.85
N LEU A 130 0.27 -18.09 8.98
CA LEU A 130 -0.59 -16.91 9.03
C LEU A 130 0.19 -15.63 8.71
N ASP A 131 1.40 -15.49 9.25
CA ASP A 131 2.27 -14.33 8.95
C ASP A 131 2.61 -14.26 7.46
N THR A 132 2.92 -15.41 6.86
CA THR A 132 3.18 -15.50 5.42
C THR A 132 1.92 -15.13 4.63
N PHE A 133 0.76 -15.62 5.04
CA PHE A 133 -0.52 -15.32 4.40
C PHE A 133 -0.88 -13.84 4.49
N LEU A 134 -0.64 -13.19 5.64
CA LEU A 134 -0.82 -11.74 5.81
C LEU A 134 0.08 -10.95 4.86
N ARG A 135 1.36 -11.31 4.73
CA ARG A 135 2.27 -10.65 3.78
C ARG A 135 1.80 -10.76 2.34
N VAL A 136 1.29 -11.93 1.95
CA VAL A 136 0.68 -12.13 0.62
C VAL A 136 -0.57 -11.26 0.47
N ALA A 137 -1.44 -11.22 1.47
CA ALA A 137 -2.64 -10.38 1.47
C ALA A 137 -2.32 -8.89 1.29
N GLU A 138 -1.25 -8.41 1.93
CA GLU A 138 -0.80 -7.03 1.81
C GLU A 138 -0.16 -6.73 0.45
N LEU A 139 0.60 -7.66 -0.13
CA LEU A 139 1.24 -7.50 -1.45
C LEU A 139 0.23 -7.56 -2.59
N LEU A 140 -0.79 -8.39 -2.46
CA LEU A 140 -1.85 -8.60 -3.45
C LEU A 140 -3.13 -7.82 -3.12
N ARG A 141 -3.05 -6.84 -2.21
CA ARG A 141 -4.17 -5.98 -1.87
C ARG A 141 -4.68 -5.29 -3.14
N ASP A 142 -5.90 -5.65 -3.53
CA ASP A 142 -6.63 -5.12 -4.68
C ASP A 142 -8.13 -5.15 -4.35
N GLU A 143 -8.93 -4.34 -5.05
CA GLU A 143 -10.38 -4.26 -4.81
C GLU A 143 -11.10 -5.56 -5.21
N GLU A 144 -10.48 -6.38 -6.05
CA GLU A 144 -11.05 -7.63 -6.57
C GLU A 144 -10.82 -8.85 -5.68
N CYS A 145 -9.94 -8.79 -4.67
CA CYS A 145 -9.58 -9.97 -3.88
C CYS A 145 -9.55 -9.67 -2.37
N VAL A 146 -10.39 -10.37 -1.61
CA VAL A 146 -10.41 -10.33 -0.15
C VAL A 146 -9.66 -11.52 0.45
N PHE A 147 -8.92 -11.28 1.53
CA PHE A 147 -8.16 -12.30 2.23
C PHE A 147 -8.79 -12.59 3.59
N LEU A 148 -9.05 -13.87 3.84
CA LEU A 148 -9.68 -14.33 5.08
C LEU A 148 -8.82 -15.41 5.73
N ALA A 149 -8.57 -15.27 7.03
CA ALA A 149 -7.93 -16.29 7.85
C ALA A 149 -8.95 -16.88 8.81
N ILE A 150 -9.15 -18.19 8.73
CA ILE A 150 -9.90 -18.96 9.71
C ILE A 150 -8.89 -19.56 10.68
N VAL A 151 -9.07 -19.27 11.96
CA VAL A 151 -8.20 -19.74 13.04
C VAL A 151 -9.01 -20.42 14.13
#